data_AF-A0AAJ0AD13-F1
#
_entry.id   AF-A0AAJ0AD13-F1
#
_cell.length_a   1.000
_cell.length_b   1.000
_cell.length_c   1.000
_cell.angle_alpha   90.00
_cell.angle_beta   90.00
_cell.angle_gamma   90.00
#
_symmetry.space_group_name_H-M   'P 1'
#
loop_
_entity.id
_entity.type
_entity.pdbx_description
1 polymer ?
#
loop_
_entity_poly.entity_id
_entity_poly.type
_entity_poly.pdbx_seq_one_letter_code
_entity_poly.pdbx_strand_id
1 'polypeptide(L)'
;MRNPTAAACLLVASWLPSLARAACECGYATNITGTMEVFSDLIETDFTKVKNITNNTDWARQEFNKTNTNARGPLGEKFMTENVASVHEGSSSYGLSSTKADAGLQLLVESATTNGLVPGAEVDSARQDVQYGSFRAMMKIPDVAGTCAAFFWYHNDTQEIDMEFLTREFNSSNNTYPVNIVLQSRASLEKGYNAAGTGNFFKVNLGFDPTASFHEYRIDYLPNAVTFYADGKILGSMNGSAVPTEGGHLILQHWSNGNPLWSGGPPKQDAILTVASVRAYFNSTLDARKADHEGRCADPTAPDAVCIIPDAPDFFFTKQTNMTNNQTVSGTPGSGGGGDGGDGGVAAAAGTVEAPSWSLVVGSFVLGIWFI
;
A
#
# COMPACT_ATOMS: atom_id res chain seq x y z
N MET A 1 -1.64 81.63 -5.08
CA MET A 1 -0.61 80.72 -5.61
C MET A 1 -0.48 79.54 -4.66
N ARG A 2 -0.59 78.32 -5.21
CA ARG A 2 -0.69 77.03 -4.53
C ARG A 2 0.66 76.54 -3.99
N ASN A 3 0.64 75.75 -2.90
CA ASN A 3 1.29 74.43 -2.67
C ASN A 3 1.74 74.22 -1.21
N PRO A 4 1.87 72.97 -0.70
CA PRO A 4 0.88 71.89 -0.72
C PRO A 4 0.76 71.19 0.66
N THR A 5 -0.37 70.54 0.90
CA THR A 5 -0.59 69.62 2.03
C THR A 5 0.01 68.24 1.74
N ALA A 6 0.80 67.72 2.67
CA ALA A 6 1.33 66.37 2.66
C ALA A 6 0.20 65.34 2.81
N ALA A 7 0.08 64.42 1.85
CA ALA A 7 -0.77 63.24 1.97
C ALA A 7 0.10 62.06 2.41
N ALA A 8 -0.11 61.59 3.64
CA ALA A 8 0.44 60.33 4.11
C ALA A 8 -0.40 59.18 3.54
N CYS A 9 0.14 58.45 2.57
CA CYS A 9 -0.43 57.18 2.12
C CYS A 9 -0.15 56.10 3.17
N LEU A 10 -1.16 55.75 3.96
CA LEU A 10 -1.20 54.50 4.73
C LEU A 10 -1.38 53.35 3.74
N LEU A 11 -0.29 52.62 3.46
CA LEU A 11 -0.33 51.31 2.82
C LEU A 11 -0.91 50.32 3.82
N VAL A 12 -2.23 50.11 3.76
CA VAL A 12 -2.86 48.95 4.38
C VAL A 12 -2.48 47.75 3.51
N ALA A 13 -1.47 46.99 3.95
CA ALA A 13 -1.22 45.66 3.38
C ALA A 13 -2.46 44.81 3.68
N SER A 14 -3.24 44.52 2.65
CA SER A 14 -4.39 43.64 2.72
C SER A 14 -3.90 42.23 3.03
N TRP A 15 -4.02 41.80 4.28
CA TRP A 15 -3.97 40.39 4.67
C TRP A 15 -5.24 39.71 4.18
N LEU A 16 -5.34 39.51 2.86
CA LEU A 16 -6.31 38.57 2.32
C LEU A 16 -5.72 37.18 2.56
N PRO A 17 -6.44 36.27 3.25
CA PRO A 17 -5.98 34.90 3.36
C PRO A 17 -5.82 34.33 1.94
N SER A 18 -4.67 33.74 1.69
CA SER A 18 -4.40 32.97 0.48
C SER A 18 -5.44 31.86 0.41
N LEU A 19 -6.43 31.98 -0.47
CA LEU A 19 -7.38 30.91 -0.71
C LEU A 19 -6.62 29.74 -1.35
N ALA A 20 -6.81 28.54 -0.83
CA ALA A 20 -6.27 27.32 -1.42
C ALA A 20 -6.65 27.24 -2.90
N ARG A 21 -5.69 26.91 -3.77
CA ARG A 21 -5.93 26.78 -5.22
C ARG A 21 -6.66 25.48 -5.53
N ALA A 22 -6.45 24.44 -4.71
CA ALA A 22 -7.19 23.18 -4.71
C ALA A 22 -7.16 22.54 -3.31
N ALA A 23 -8.09 21.62 -3.00
CA ALA A 23 -8.09 20.94 -1.71
C ALA A 23 -6.91 19.98 -1.58
N CYS A 24 -6.45 19.76 -0.35
CA CYS A 24 -5.36 18.86 0.04
C CYS A 24 -3.99 19.22 -0.59
N GLU A 25 -3.81 20.46 -1.03
CA GLU A 25 -2.57 20.95 -1.66
C GLU A 25 -1.35 20.90 -0.74
N CYS A 26 -1.54 20.79 0.57
CA CYS A 26 -0.51 20.57 1.57
C CYS A 26 -0.50 19.15 2.14
N GLY A 27 -1.32 18.24 1.62
CA GLY A 27 -1.27 16.81 1.93
C GLY A 27 -2.41 16.30 2.80
N TYR A 28 -2.19 15.14 3.39
CA TYR A 28 -3.17 14.33 4.09
C TYR A 28 -2.72 14.09 5.52
N ALA A 29 -3.61 14.31 6.49
CA ALA A 29 -3.25 14.25 7.90
C ALA A 29 -4.09 13.24 8.67
N THR A 30 -3.46 12.54 9.59
CA THR A 30 -4.12 11.68 10.58
C THR A 30 -3.48 11.92 11.94
N ASN A 31 -4.17 11.54 13.02
CA ASN A 31 -3.61 11.60 14.36
C ASN A 31 -3.09 10.22 14.78
N ILE A 32 -1.78 10.10 14.93
CA ILE A 32 -1.09 8.85 15.27
C ILE A 32 -0.48 8.95 16.67
N THR A 33 0.25 10.02 16.97
CA THR A 33 1.00 10.15 18.22
C THR A 33 0.39 11.14 19.22
N GLY A 34 -0.85 11.57 18.98
CA GLY A 34 -1.45 12.73 19.66
C GLY A 34 -1.15 14.05 18.95
N THR A 35 -0.40 14.02 17.85
CA THR A 35 -0.20 15.13 16.92
C THR A 35 -0.83 14.82 15.57
N MET A 36 -1.01 15.83 14.71
CA MET A 36 -1.44 15.61 13.34
C MET A 36 -0.22 15.39 12.46
N GLU A 37 0.04 14.16 12.05
CA GLU A 37 1.09 13.83 11.10
C GLU A 37 0.58 14.03 9.68
N VAL A 38 1.35 14.73 8.83
CA VAL A 38 0.97 15.10 7.46
C VAL A 38 1.83 14.36 6.45
N PHE A 39 1.19 13.85 5.40
CA PHE A 39 1.81 13.10 4.32
C PHE A 39 1.54 13.75 2.96
N SER A 40 2.55 13.80 2.08
CA SER A 40 2.48 14.53 0.82
C SER A 40 1.79 13.77 -0.32
N ASP A 41 2.02 12.47 -0.40
CA ASP A 41 1.65 11.60 -1.52
C ASP A 41 0.60 10.57 -1.10
N LEU A 42 -0.04 9.96 -2.11
CA LEU A 42 -1.00 8.88 -1.89
C LEU A 42 -0.94 7.79 -2.98
N ILE A 43 -1.25 6.57 -2.57
CA ILE A 43 -1.71 5.46 -3.42
C ILE A 43 -3.10 5.09 -2.92
N GLU A 44 -4.09 5.14 -3.80
CA GLU A 44 -5.47 4.80 -3.49
C GLU A 44 -6.02 3.90 -4.60
N THR A 45 -6.34 2.66 -4.25
CA THR A 45 -6.95 1.71 -5.18
C THR A 45 -8.15 1.05 -4.55
N ASP A 46 -9.31 1.22 -5.18
CA ASP A 46 -10.53 0.46 -4.90
C ASP A 46 -10.61 -0.73 -5.85
N PHE A 47 -10.08 -1.88 -5.41
CA PHE A 47 -10.02 -3.08 -6.23
C PHE A 47 -11.40 -3.65 -6.55
N THR A 48 -12.43 -3.30 -5.78
CA THR A 48 -13.82 -3.67 -6.12
C THR A 48 -14.32 -3.01 -7.42
N LYS A 49 -13.63 -1.97 -7.91
CA LYS A 49 -13.93 -1.27 -9.17
C LYS A 49 -12.93 -1.60 -10.27
N VAL A 50 -11.83 -2.27 -9.96
CA VAL A 50 -10.79 -2.64 -10.94
C VAL A 50 -11.31 -3.79 -11.81
N LYS A 51 -11.57 -3.49 -13.09
CA LYS A 51 -12.05 -4.49 -14.05
C LYS A 51 -10.95 -5.48 -14.45
N ASN A 52 -9.74 -4.98 -14.62
CA ASN A 52 -8.58 -5.80 -14.97
C ASN A 52 -7.32 -5.23 -14.31
N ILE A 53 -6.75 -6.00 -13.38
CA ILE A 53 -5.54 -5.64 -12.65
C ILE A 53 -4.33 -5.39 -13.57
N THR A 54 -4.27 -5.97 -14.77
CA THR A 54 -3.15 -5.74 -15.70
C THR A 54 -3.03 -4.29 -16.18
N ASN A 55 -4.10 -3.51 -16.06
CA ASN A 55 -4.15 -2.11 -16.47
C ASN A 55 -3.93 -1.15 -15.30
N ASN A 56 -3.73 -1.67 -14.08
CA ASN A 56 -3.47 -0.85 -12.92
C ASN A 56 -2.02 -0.33 -12.98
N THR A 57 -1.85 0.96 -12.70
CA THR A 57 -0.54 1.62 -12.72
C THR A 57 0.10 1.75 -11.34
N ASP A 58 -0.68 1.56 -10.27
CA ASP A 58 -0.20 1.61 -8.90
C ASP A 58 0.34 0.26 -8.42
N TRP A 59 -0.10 -0.85 -9.01
CA TRP A 59 0.22 -2.21 -8.57
C TRP A 59 0.76 -3.05 -9.73
N ALA A 60 1.97 -3.58 -9.55
CA ALA A 60 2.60 -4.51 -10.48
C ALA A 60 2.47 -5.95 -9.97
N ARG A 61 2.04 -6.87 -10.85
CA ARG A 61 2.01 -8.30 -10.55
C ARG A 61 3.41 -8.89 -10.67
N GLN A 62 3.82 -9.71 -9.72
CA GLN A 62 5.17 -10.28 -9.70
C GLN A 62 5.20 -11.73 -10.22
N GLU A 63 6.32 -12.10 -10.85
CA GLU A 63 6.63 -13.47 -11.27
C GLU A 63 8.07 -13.81 -10.94
N PHE A 64 8.26 -14.73 -10.00
CA PHE A 64 9.58 -15.25 -9.64
C PHE A 64 9.45 -16.53 -8.80
N ASN A 65 10.55 -17.27 -8.67
CA ASN A 65 10.63 -18.48 -7.85
C ASN A 65 11.61 -18.28 -6.69
N LYS A 66 11.30 -18.86 -5.54
CA LYS A 66 12.25 -19.10 -4.46
C LYS A 66 12.43 -20.60 -4.27
N THR A 67 13.68 -21.07 -4.27
CA THR A 67 14.00 -22.47 -3.91
C THR A 67 13.57 -22.76 -2.47
N ASN A 68 13.47 -24.03 -2.07
CA ASN A 68 13.15 -24.39 -0.69
C ASN A 68 14.18 -23.87 0.32
N THR A 69 15.47 -23.85 -0.04
CA THR A 69 16.53 -23.20 0.76
C THR A 69 16.24 -21.71 0.92
N ASN A 70 15.76 -21.06 -0.15
CA ASN A 70 15.48 -19.63 -0.12
C ASN A 70 14.19 -19.29 0.65
N ALA A 71 13.13 -20.05 0.40
CA ALA A 71 11.87 -19.95 1.10
C ALA A 71 11.98 -20.41 2.56
N ARG A 72 13.04 -21.13 2.94
CA ARG A 72 13.26 -21.73 4.28
C ARG A 72 12.08 -22.59 4.75
N GLY A 73 11.55 -23.34 3.81
CA GLY A 73 10.57 -24.38 4.04
C GLY A 73 11.06 -25.72 3.51
N PRO A 74 10.35 -26.81 3.82
CA PRO A 74 10.51 -28.06 3.10
C PRO A 74 10.21 -27.92 1.60
N LEU A 75 9.42 -26.90 1.21
CA LEU A 75 9.08 -26.54 -0.16
C LEU A 75 9.58 -25.12 -0.48
N GLY A 76 9.70 -24.81 -1.76
CA GLY A 76 9.92 -23.44 -2.23
C GLY A 76 8.63 -22.72 -2.59
N GLU A 77 8.76 -21.50 -3.08
CA GLU A 77 7.65 -20.62 -3.49
C GLU A 77 7.74 -20.34 -5.00
N LYS A 78 6.60 -20.25 -5.66
CA LYS A 78 6.49 -19.90 -7.08
C LYS A 78 5.42 -18.82 -7.24
N PHE A 79 5.84 -17.56 -7.32
CA PHE A 79 4.94 -16.44 -7.54
C PHE A 79 4.61 -16.33 -9.03
N MET A 80 3.32 -16.27 -9.34
CA MET A 80 2.81 -16.31 -10.71
C MET A 80 1.82 -15.18 -10.92
N THR A 81 1.93 -14.49 -12.06
CA THR A 81 1.00 -13.40 -12.37
C THR A 81 -0.42 -13.91 -12.66
N GLU A 82 -0.54 -15.19 -13.05
CA GLU A 82 -1.80 -15.90 -13.24
C GLU A 82 -2.56 -16.11 -11.93
N ASN A 83 -1.86 -16.13 -10.79
CA ASN A 83 -2.46 -16.27 -9.46
C ASN A 83 -2.93 -14.93 -8.88
N VAL A 84 -2.96 -13.88 -9.71
CA VAL A 84 -3.49 -12.57 -9.37
C VAL A 84 -4.60 -12.18 -10.35
N ALA A 85 -5.81 -11.97 -9.84
CA ALA A 85 -6.97 -11.54 -10.63
C ALA A 85 -7.78 -10.47 -9.91
N SER A 86 -8.55 -9.67 -10.66
CA SER A 86 -9.51 -8.72 -10.10
C SER A 86 -10.95 -9.15 -10.39
N VAL A 87 -11.80 -9.14 -9.38
CA VAL A 87 -13.25 -9.31 -9.50
C VAL A 87 -13.91 -7.98 -9.15
N HIS A 88 -14.42 -7.26 -10.15
CA HIS A 88 -15.17 -6.03 -9.90
C HIS A 88 -16.62 -6.30 -9.46
N GLU A 89 -17.24 -5.34 -8.78
CA GLU A 89 -18.66 -5.40 -8.46
C GLU A 89 -19.52 -5.53 -9.72
N GLY A 90 -20.52 -6.41 -9.66
CA GLY A 90 -21.36 -6.73 -10.81
C GLY A 90 -20.72 -7.65 -11.84
N SER A 91 -19.47 -8.11 -11.61
CA SER A 91 -18.83 -9.14 -12.43
C SER A 91 -19.65 -10.43 -12.49
N SER A 92 -19.76 -11.01 -13.67
CA SER A 92 -20.23 -12.40 -13.87
C SER A 92 -19.10 -13.43 -13.72
N SER A 93 -17.84 -12.99 -13.73
CA SER A 93 -16.67 -13.84 -13.47
C SER A 93 -16.38 -13.93 -11.98
N TYR A 94 -16.00 -15.12 -11.52
CA TYR A 94 -15.54 -15.39 -10.16
C TYR A 94 -14.02 -15.23 -9.98
N GLY A 95 -13.33 -14.79 -11.03
CA GLY A 95 -11.88 -14.67 -11.06
C GLY A 95 -11.22 -16.04 -10.90
N LEU A 96 -10.42 -16.19 -9.85
CA LEU A 96 -9.69 -17.42 -9.49
C LEU A 96 -10.53 -18.38 -8.64
N SER A 97 -11.71 -17.97 -8.18
CA SER A 97 -12.59 -18.81 -7.36
C SER A 97 -13.45 -19.73 -8.22
N SER A 98 -13.65 -20.97 -7.75
CA SER A 98 -14.59 -21.92 -8.34
C SER A 98 -16.06 -21.61 -8.00
N THR A 99 -16.29 -20.76 -7.01
CA THR A 99 -17.63 -20.32 -6.55
C THR A 99 -17.73 -18.81 -6.52
N LYS A 100 -18.94 -18.27 -6.27
CA LYS A 100 -19.16 -16.83 -6.20
C LYS A 100 -18.13 -16.17 -5.27
N ALA A 101 -17.36 -15.24 -5.82
CA ALA A 101 -16.34 -14.50 -5.11
C ALA A 101 -16.84 -13.13 -4.65
N ASP A 102 -16.24 -12.64 -3.57
CA ASP A 102 -16.31 -11.23 -3.20
C ASP A 102 -15.61 -10.37 -4.27
N ALA A 103 -16.06 -9.12 -4.42
CA ALA A 103 -15.36 -8.17 -5.28
C ALA A 103 -14.04 -7.71 -4.62
N GLY A 104 -12.99 -7.57 -5.41
CA GLY A 104 -11.65 -7.19 -4.96
C GLY A 104 -10.54 -7.84 -5.80
N LEU A 105 -9.30 -7.58 -5.38
CA LEU A 105 -8.11 -8.24 -5.88
C LEU A 105 -7.97 -9.59 -5.18
N GLN A 106 -7.79 -10.66 -5.97
CA GLN A 106 -7.59 -12.02 -5.51
C GLN A 106 -6.13 -12.41 -5.65
N LEU A 107 -5.55 -12.94 -4.57
CA LEU A 107 -4.21 -13.51 -4.52
C LEU A 107 -4.35 -14.99 -4.15
N LEU A 108 -4.06 -15.88 -5.10
CA LEU A 108 -4.25 -17.32 -4.98
C LEU A 108 -2.97 -18.01 -4.49
N VAL A 109 -3.13 -18.89 -3.50
CA VAL A 109 -2.18 -19.99 -3.24
C VAL A 109 -2.83 -21.29 -3.67
N GLU A 110 -2.14 -22.04 -4.52
CA GLU A 110 -2.62 -23.33 -5.01
C GLU A 110 -2.33 -24.44 -4.00
N SER A 111 -3.23 -25.41 -3.93
CA SER A 111 -3.04 -26.63 -3.17
C SER A 111 -2.03 -27.59 -3.80
N ALA A 112 -1.90 -27.56 -5.13
CA ALA A 112 -0.99 -28.42 -5.86
C ALA A 112 0.41 -27.79 -5.96
N THR A 113 1.43 -28.54 -5.57
CA THR A 113 2.83 -28.12 -5.77
C THR A 113 3.31 -28.40 -7.19
N THR A 114 4.16 -27.54 -7.73
CA THR A 114 4.86 -27.76 -9.00
C THR A 114 6.36 -27.85 -8.75
N ASN A 115 6.98 -29.01 -9.03
CA ASN A 115 8.43 -29.23 -8.87
C ASN A 115 8.97 -28.88 -7.47
N GLY A 116 8.21 -29.18 -6.41
CA GLY A 116 8.60 -28.87 -5.03
C GLY A 116 8.42 -27.39 -4.62
N LEU A 117 7.74 -26.59 -5.46
CA LEU A 117 7.37 -25.21 -5.20
C LEU A 117 5.85 -25.12 -4.98
N VAL A 118 5.40 -24.29 -4.03
CA VAL A 118 3.98 -23.95 -3.88
C VAL A 118 3.69 -22.70 -4.71
N PRO A 119 2.75 -22.76 -5.67
CA PRO A 119 2.33 -21.58 -6.40
C PRO A 119 1.59 -20.57 -5.50
N GLY A 120 1.98 -19.30 -5.60
CA GLY A 120 1.46 -18.19 -4.81
C GLY A 120 1.32 -16.92 -5.65
N ALA A 121 1.02 -15.81 -4.98
CA ALA A 121 0.70 -14.54 -5.62
C ALA A 121 1.30 -13.35 -4.86
N GLU A 122 1.78 -12.36 -5.62
CA GLU A 122 2.35 -11.13 -5.10
C GLU A 122 2.03 -9.96 -6.03
N VAL A 123 1.67 -8.83 -5.43
CA VAL A 123 1.64 -7.53 -6.11
C VAL A 123 2.38 -6.48 -5.29
N ASP A 124 3.12 -5.63 -6.00
CA ASP A 124 3.93 -4.57 -5.39
C ASP A 124 3.41 -3.22 -5.82
N SER A 125 3.50 -2.22 -4.95
CA SER A 125 3.30 -0.85 -5.37
C SER A 125 4.37 -0.46 -6.40
N ALA A 126 3.97 0.18 -7.50
CA ALA A 126 4.89 0.65 -8.54
C ALA A 126 5.88 1.71 -8.02
N ARG A 127 5.51 2.43 -6.96
CA ARG A 127 6.38 3.37 -6.24
C ARG A 127 7.28 2.60 -5.26
N GLN A 128 8.59 2.89 -5.32
CA GLN A 128 9.63 2.31 -4.43
C GLN A 128 10.26 3.34 -3.47
N ASP A 129 9.67 4.53 -3.41
CA ASP A 129 10.11 5.66 -2.62
C ASP A 129 9.13 5.99 -1.48
N VAL A 130 8.29 5.02 -1.11
CA VAL A 130 7.33 5.14 -0.02
C VAL A 130 8.10 5.15 1.29
N GLN A 131 8.07 6.26 2.04
CA GLN A 131 8.74 6.39 3.33
C GLN A 131 7.89 7.22 4.29
N TYR A 132 7.65 6.66 5.48
CA TYR A 132 6.74 7.20 6.47
C TYR A 132 5.32 7.36 5.92
N GLY A 133 4.31 6.96 6.69
CA GLY A 133 2.95 6.99 6.20
C GLY A 133 1.94 6.31 7.10
N SER A 134 0.70 6.38 6.67
CA SER A 134 -0.40 5.56 7.14
C SER A 134 -0.84 4.68 5.97
N PHE A 135 -0.56 3.38 6.05
CA PHE A 135 -0.86 2.40 5.00
C PHE A 135 -2.01 1.52 5.46
N ARG A 136 -3.11 1.48 4.70
CA ARG A 136 -4.35 0.81 5.07
C ARG A 136 -4.75 -0.18 3.98
N ALA A 137 -4.89 -1.45 4.33
CA ALA A 137 -5.40 -2.49 3.45
C ALA A 137 -6.72 -3.04 4.00
N MET A 138 -7.75 -3.09 3.15
CA MET A 138 -9.03 -3.72 3.48
C MET A 138 -9.01 -5.15 2.94
N MET A 139 -8.84 -6.14 3.82
CA MET A 139 -8.60 -7.54 3.42
C MET A 139 -9.55 -8.52 4.09
N LYS A 140 -9.84 -9.61 3.38
CA LYS A 140 -10.52 -10.81 3.89
C LYS A 140 -9.60 -12.01 3.70
N ILE A 141 -9.20 -12.60 4.81
CA ILE A 141 -8.19 -13.68 4.88
C ILE A 141 -8.88 -15.02 4.59
N PRO A 142 -8.27 -15.98 3.87
CA PRO A 142 -8.94 -17.25 3.58
C PRO A 142 -9.08 -18.14 4.82
N ASP A 143 -10.23 -18.81 4.96
CA ASP A 143 -10.44 -19.91 5.92
C ASP A 143 -9.90 -21.24 5.38
N VAL A 144 -8.62 -21.24 5.00
CA VAL A 144 -7.93 -22.42 4.50
C VAL A 144 -6.56 -22.50 5.16
N ALA A 145 -6.41 -23.43 6.09
CA ALA A 145 -5.15 -23.66 6.79
C ALA A 145 -4.02 -24.04 5.82
N GLY A 146 -2.83 -23.49 6.06
CA GLY A 146 -1.60 -23.83 5.33
C GLY A 146 -1.01 -22.69 4.50
N THR A 147 -1.40 -21.45 4.73
CA THR A 147 -0.89 -20.28 3.98
C THR A 147 -0.48 -19.13 4.90
N CYS A 148 0.31 -18.22 4.36
CA CYS A 148 0.58 -16.90 4.91
C CYS A 148 0.00 -15.84 3.98
N ALA A 149 -0.98 -15.08 4.46
CA ALA A 149 -1.42 -13.84 3.82
C ALA A 149 -0.68 -12.66 4.45
N ALA A 150 -0.20 -11.72 3.64
CA ALA A 150 0.66 -10.65 4.11
C ALA A 150 0.32 -9.29 3.48
N PHE A 151 0.41 -8.24 4.30
CA PHE A 151 0.47 -6.85 3.87
C PHE A 151 1.65 -6.20 4.58
N PHE A 152 2.61 -5.71 3.80
CA PHE A 152 3.87 -5.26 4.38
C PHE A 152 4.52 -4.14 3.57
N TRP A 153 5.50 -3.48 4.18
CA TRP A 153 6.38 -2.52 3.53
C TRP A 153 7.79 -3.12 3.46
N TYR A 154 8.46 -2.98 2.32
CA TYR A 154 9.76 -3.59 2.06
C TYR A 154 10.75 -2.64 1.38
N HIS A 155 11.99 -2.64 1.88
CA HIS A 155 13.15 -2.08 1.19
C HIS A 155 14.22 -3.16 0.98
N ASN A 156 14.60 -3.87 2.05
CA ASN A 156 15.47 -5.05 2.02
C ASN A 156 15.29 -5.91 3.30
N ASP A 157 15.97 -7.04 3.39
CA ASP A 157 15.89 -8.00 4.53
C ASP A 157 16.28 -7.45 5.91
N THR A 158 16.77 -6.21 5.99
CA THR A 158 17.07 -5.52 7.26
C THR A 158 16.20 -4.29 7.50
N GLN A 159 15.25 -4.04 6.61
CA GLN A 159 14.33 -2.92 6.63
C GLN A 159 13.00 -3.35 6.01
N GLU A 160 12.14 -3.91 6.86
CA GLU A 160 10.85 -4.48 6.49
C GLU A 160 9.85 -4.29 7.64
N ILE A 161 8.58 -4.12 7.29
CA ILE A 161 7.48 -3.93 8.23
C ILE A 161 6.33 -4.87 7.87
N ASP A 162 6.11 -5.90 8.67
CA ASP A 162 5.24 -7.01 8.30
C ASP A 162 3.97 -7.10 9.11
N MET A 163 2.88 -7.44 8.43
CA MET A 163 1.68 -8.00 9.03
C MET A 163 1.32 -9.31 8.32
N GLU A 164 1.49 -10.43 9.02
CA GLU A 164 1.40 -11.77 8.45
C GLU A 164 0.38 -12.65 9.20
N PHE A 165 -0.56 -13.22 8.43
CA PHE A 165 -1.65 -14.06 8.92
C PHE A 165 -1.37 -15.52 8.57
N LEU A 166 -1.07 -16.32 9.59
CA LEU A 166 -0.80 -17.75 9.43
C LEU A 166 -2.10 -18.52 9.59
N THR A 167 -2.74 -18.87 8.48
CA THR A 167 -4.09 -19.49 8.50
C THR A 167 -4.11 -20.85 9.19
N ARG A 168 -2.95 -21.52 9.31
CA ARG A 168 -2.81 -22.75 10.10
C ARG A 168 -3.05 -22.55 11.60
N GLU A 169 -2.92 -21.33 12.10
CA GLU A 169 -3.07 -20.98 13.51
C GLU A 169 -4.50 -20.51 13.85
N PHE A 170 -5.36 -20.39 12.85
CA PHE A 170 -6.75 -19.99 13.05
C PHE A 170 -7.55 -21.13 13.66
N ASN A 171 -8.42 -20.78 14.61
CA ASN A 171 -9.34 -21.70 15.24
C ASN A 171 -10.65 -20.97 15.55
N SER A 172 -11.65 -21.22 14.70
CA SER A 172 -12.98 -20.62 14.81
C SER A 172 -13.76 -21.12 16.04
N SER A 173 -13.47 -22.32 16.55
CA SER A 173 -14.18 -22.88 17.70
C SER A 173 -13.93 -22.12 19.01
N ASN A 174 -12.82 -21.39 19.11
CA ASN A 174 -12.45 -20.61 20.28
C ASN A 174 -12.07 -19.14 19.96
N ASN A 175 -12.42 -18.65 18.76
CA ASN A 175 -12.15 -17.29 18.31
C ASN A 175 -10.64 -16.91 18.36
N THR A 176 -9.78 -17.83 17.97
CA THR A 176 -8.32 -17.62 17.88
C THR A 176 -7.92 -17.32 16.45
N TYR A 177 -7.46 -16.10 16.20
CA TYR A 177 -7.02 -15.59 14.91
C TYR A 177 -5.78 -14.72 15.10
N PRO A 178 -4.60 -15.31 15.34
CA PRO A 178 -3.38 -14.56 15.54
C PRO A 178 -2.91 -13.88 14.25
N VAL A 179 -2.40 -12.66 14.40
CA VAL A 179 -1.60 -11.95 13.41
C VAL A 179 -0.20 -11.76 13.96
N ASN A 180 0.81 -11.96 13.11
CA ASN A 180 2.20 -11.69 13.43
C ASN A 180 2.54 -10.30 12.90
N ILE A 181 3.04 -9.43 13.77
CA ILE A 181 3.57 -8.12 13.40
C ILE A 181 5.08 -8.11 13.67
N VAL A 182 5.86 -7.69 12.68
CA VAL A 182 7.31 -7.87 12.68
C VAL A 182 8.00 -6.63 12.12
N LEU A 183 9.17 -6.28 12.66
CA LEU A 183 10.16 -5.49 11.92
C LEU A 183 11.39 -6.36 11.67
N GLN A 184 11.62 -6.72 10.41
CA GLN A 184 12.89 -7.33 10.05
C GLN A 184 14.00 -6.27 10.08
N SER A 185 15.11 -6.64 10.72
CA SER A 185 16.19 -5.72 11.04
C SER A 185 17.53 -6.44 10.98
N ARG A 186 18.63 -5.70 11.13
CA ARG A 186 19.96 -6.31 11.31
C ARG A 186 19.97 -7.35 12.44
N ALA A 187 19.23 -7.10 13.52
CA ALA A 187 19.17 -8.01 14.68
C ALA A 187 18.44 -9.33 14.36
N SER A 188 17.42 -9.32 13.51
CA SER A 188 16.78 -10.57 13.07
C SER A 188 17.68 -11.30 12.08
N LEU A 189 18.31 -10.60 11.13
CA LEU A 189 19.30 -11.16 10.20
C LEU A 189 20.43 -11.90 10.95
N GLU A 190 21.01 -11.28 11.98
CA GLU A 190 22.07 -11.88 12.80
C GLU A 190 21.61 -13.13 13.58
N LYS A 191 20.29 -13.29 13.77
CA LYS A 191 19.65 -14.48 14.35
C LYS A 191 19.12 -15.43 13.28
N GLY A 192 19.66 -15.36 12.06
CA GLY A 192 19.23 -16.20 10.95
C GLY A 192 17.85 -15.81 10.42
N TYR A 193 17.56 -14.51 10.35
CA TYR A 193 16.29 -13.93 9.89
C TYR A 193 15.08 -14.19 10.80
N ASN A 194 15.35 -14.55 12.05
CA ASN A 194 14.34 -14.77 13.07
C ASN A 194 14.21 -13.55 13.98
N ALA A 195 13.11 -12.81 13.83
CA ALA A 195 12.82 -11.66 14.67
C ALA A 195 12.36 -12.02 16.10
N ALA A 196 12.05 -13.30 16.37
CA ALA A 196 11.65 -13.74 17.70
C ALA A 196 12.76 -13.44 18.73
N GLY A 197 12.37 -12.79 19.84
CA GLY A 197 13.31 -12.40 20.89
C GLY A 197 14.27 -11.27 20.50
N THR A 198 14.03 -10.53 19.42
CA THR A 198 14.71 -9.25 19.13
C THR A 198 14.03 -8.05 19.80
N GLY A 199 12.80 -8.22 20.28
CA GLY A 199 11.92 -7.12 20.71
C GLY A 199 11.05 -6.54 19.59
N ASN A 200 11.29 -6.97 18.34
CA ASN A 200 10.61 -6.47 17.15
C ASN A 200 9.71 -7.54 16.50
N PHE A 201 9.05 -8.33 17.33
CA PHE A 201 8.11 -9.37 16.90
C PHE A 201 7.01 -9.51 17.95
N PHE A 202 5.76 -9.39 17.53
CA PHE A 202 4.60 -9.71 18.38
C PHE A 202 3.62 -10.60 17.63
N LYS A 203 3.03 -11.54 18.37
CA LYS A 203 1.87 -12.32 17.93
C LYS A 203 0.66 -11.86 18.73
N VAL A 204 -0.37 -11.38 18.04
CA VAL A 204 -1.54 -10.75 18.67
C VAL A 204 -2.80 -11.43 18.16
N ASN A 205 -3.71 -11.83 19.05
CA ASN A 205 -4.98 -12.39 18.64
C ASN A 205 -5.95 -11.28 18.23
N LEU A 206 -6.55 -11.39 17.04
CA LEU A 206 -7.60 -10.46 16.61
C LEU A 206 -8.86 -10.62 17.48
N GLY A 207 -9.61 -9.53 17.60
CA GLY A 207 -10.90 -9.50 18.31
C GLY A 207 -12.09 -9.94 17.46
N PHE A 208 -11.85 -10.41 16.25
CA PHE A 208 -12.85 -10.75 15.23
C PHE A 208 -12.33 -11.92 14.35
N ASP A 209 -13.23 -12.49 13.56
CA ASP A 209 -12.89 -13.51 12.56
C ASP A 209 -12.48 -12.82 11.24
N PRO A 210 -11.18 -12.82 10.87
CA PRO A 210 -10.68 -12.17 9.66
C PRO A 210 -11.10 -12.89 8.36
N THR A 211 -11.72 -14.07 8.47
CA THR A 211 -12.17 -14.89 7.35
C THR A 211 -13.63 -14.66 6.98
N ALA A 212 -14.42 -14.10 7.91
CA ALA A 212 -15.85 -13.89 7.72
C ALA A 212 -16.17 -12.62 6.91
N SER A 213 -15.38 -11.57 7.07
CA SER A 213 -15.62 -10.25 6.48
C SER A 213 -14.31 -9.53 6.11
N PHE A 214 -14.44 -8.44 5.37
CA PHE A 214 -13.35 -7.51 5.17
C PHE A 214 -13.08 -6.72 6.44
N HIS A 215 -11.81 -6.59 6.81
CA HIS A 215 -11.34 -5.80 7.94
C HIS A 215 -10.20 -4.88 7.50
N GLU A 216 -10.11 -3.71 8.15
CA GLU A 216 -9.01 -2.78 7.88
C GLU A 216 -7.79 -3.19 8.70
N TYR A 217 -6.66 -3.34 8.02
CA TYR A 217 -5.34 -3.50 8.60
C TYR A 217 -4.50 -2.29 8.28
N ARG A 218 -3.96 -1.63 9.31
CA ARG A 218 -3.23 -0.37 9.16
C ARG A 218 -1.84 -0.44 9.76
N ILE A 219 -0.87 0.12 9.04
CA ILE A 219 0.51 0.33 9.47
C ILE A 219 0.73 1.85 9.47
N ASP A 220 0.94 2.44 10.64
CA ASP A 220 1.42 3.81 10.77
C ASP A 220 2.94 3.76 10.98
N TYR A 221 3.69 4.10 9.93
CA TYR A 221 5.15 4.13 9.88
C TYR A 221 5.61 5.58 10.02
N LEU A 222 6.25 5.90 11.15
CA LEU A 222 6.77 7.24 11.45
C LEU A 222 8.27 7.16 11.74
N PRO A 223 8.96 8.32 11.79
CA PRO A 223 10.33 8.35 12.28
C PRO A 223 10.42 7.68 13.66
N ASN A 224 11.26 6.64 13.75
CA ASN A 224 11.54 5.88 14.99
C ASN A 224 10.35 5.10 15.59
N ALA A 225 9.19 5.01 14.93
CA ALA A 225 8.08 4.19 15.43
C ALA A 225 7.24 3.59 14.30
N VAL A 226 6.79 2.35 14.50
CA VAL A 226 5.77 1.70 13.67
C VAL A 226 4.66 1.21 14.59
N THR A 227 3.42 1.57 14.27
CA THR A 227 2.23 1.12 15.01
C THR A 227 1.27 0.40 14.08
N PHE A 228 0.81 -0.76 14.53
CA PHE A 228 -0.07 -1.64 13.77
C PHE A 228 -1.48 -1.59 14.34
N TYR A 229 -2.48 -1.65 13.47
CA TYR A 229 -3.89 -1.64 13.85
C TYR A 229 -4.70 -2.67 13.06
N ALA A 230 -5.79 -3.10 13.68
CA ALA A 230 -6.89 -3.77 13.01
C ALA A 230 -8.21 -3.11 13.43
N ASP A 231 -9.04 -2.72 12.46
CA ASP A 231 -10.30 -1.98 12.67
C ASP A 231 -10.16 -0.80 13.65
N GLY A 232 -9.10 0.00 13.45
CA GLY A 232 -8.79 1.17 14.29
C GLY A 232 -8.25 0.85 15.69
N LYS A 233 -8.15 -0.42 16.09
CA LYS A 233 -7.57 -0.83 17.39
C LYS A 233 -6.09 -1.13 17.24
N ILE A 234 -5.27 -0.60 18.15
CA ILE A 234 -3.83 -0.87 18.21
C ILE A 234 -3.60 -2.36 18.50
N LEU A 235 -2.83 -3.02 17.64
CA LEU A 235 -2.31 -4.37 17.84
C LEU A 235 -0.98 -4.35 18.59
N GLY A 236 -0.12 -3.40 18.24
CA GLY A 236 1.19 -3.22 18.86
C GLY A 236 1.97 -2.06 18.24
N SER A 237 3.03 -1.65 18.93
CA SER A 237 3.94 -0.59 18.48
C SER A 237 5.38 -1.02 18.73
N MET A 238 6.26 -0.73 17.77
CA MET A 238 7.69 -1.00 17.83
C MET A 238 8.46 0.28 17.54
N ASN A 239 9.60 0.47 18.19
CA ASN A 239 10.43 1.66 18.05
C ASN A 239 11.92 1.32 18.08
N GLY A 240 12.76 2.30 17.77
CA GLY A 240 14.21 2.15 17.82
C GLY A 240 14.82 1.69 16.50
N SER A 241 15.99 1.06 16.57
CA SER A 241 16.86 0.81 15.41
C SER A 241 16.35 -0.23 14.41
N ALA A 242 15.24 -0.90 14.71
CA ALA A 242 14.58 -1.80 13.77
C ALA A 242 13.56 -1.09 12.86
N VAL A 243 13.17 0.14 13.21
CA VAL A 243 12.31 0.95 12.36
C VAL A 243 13.09 1.33 11.10
N PRO A 244 12.56 1.06 9.90
CA PRO A 244 13.25 1.42 8.66
C PRO A 244 13.51 2.92 8.54
N THR A 245 14.49 3.27 7.71
CA THR A 245 14.89 4.65 7.43
C THR A 245 15.02 4.95 5.94
N GLU A 246 14.87 3.96 5.07
CA GLU A 246 14.97 4.11 3.62
C GLU A 246 13.58 4.25 2.97
N GLY A 247 13.58 4.55 1.66
CA GLY A 247 12.39 4.44 0.82
C GLY A 247 12.18 3.01 0.35
N GLY A 248 10.93 2.57 0.31
CA GLY A 248 10.55 1.22 -0.07
C GLY A 248 9.20 1.17 -0.78
N HIS A 249 8.58 0.02 -0.79
CA HIS A 249 7.30 -0.21 -1.46
C HIS A 249 6.37 -1.04 -0.59
N LEU A 250 5.08 -1.00 -0.91
CA LEU A 250 4.07 -1.84 -0.28
C LEU A 250 3.92 -3.13 -1.08
N ILE A 251 3.74 -4.23 -0.37
CA ILE A 251 3.52 -5.55 -0.96
C ILE A 251 2.25 -6.17 -0.37
N LEU A 252 1.42 -6.72 -1.25
CA LEU A 252 0.36 -7.66 -0.90
C LEU A 252 0.79 -9.04 -1.41
N GLN A 253 0.84 -10.02 -0.52
CA GLN A 253 1.37 -11.33 -0.85
C GLN A 253 0.52 -12.43 -0.22
N HIS A 254 0.38 -13.55 -0.93
CA HIS A 254 -0.24 -14.75 -0.41
C HIS A 254 0.60 -15.96 -0.85
N TRP A 255 1.14 -16.71 0.11
CA TRP A 255 2.16 -17.71 -0.15
C TRP A 255 2.12 -18.88 0.84
N SER A 256 2.89 -19.92 0.52
CA SER A 256 3.15 -21.04 1.42
C SER A 256 4.47 -21.72 1.05
N ASN A 257 5.18 -22.23 2.04
CA ASN A 257 6.45 -22.96 1.88
C ASN A 257 6.50 -24.25 2.72
N GLY A 258 5.43 -24.53 3.47
CA GLY A 258 5.33 -25.68 4.37
C GLY A 258 6.18 -25.61 5.64
N ASN A 259 6.81 -24.48 5.96
CA ASN A 259 7.54 -24.33 7.21
C ASN A 259 6.56 -24.52 8.40
N PRO A 260 6.76 -25.51 9.28
CA PRO A 260 5.81 -25.84 10.34
C PRO A 260 5.72 -24.78 11.45
N LEU A 261 6.67 -23.84 11.48
CA LEU A 261 6.65 -22.68 12.38
C LEU A 261 6.03 -21.44 11.71
N TRP A 262 5.74 -21.48 10.40
CA TRP A 262 5.16 -20.37 9.63
C TRP A 262 3.92 -20.79 8.84
N SER A 263 3.97 -20.84 7.50
CA SER A 263 2.81 -21.15 6.66
C SER A 263 2.21 -22.54 6.91
N GLY A 264 3.05 -23.55 7.21
CA GLY A 264 2.67 -24.94 7.52
C GLY A 264 1.85 -25.66 6.45
N GLY A 265 1.86 -25.16 5.21
CA GLY A 265 1.18 -25.77 4.07
C GLY A 265 1.98 -26.87 3.35
N PRO A 266 1.68 -27.14 2.06
CA PRO A 266 0.73 -26.41 1.22
C PRO A 266 -0.71 -26.57 1.73
N PRO A 267 -1.63 -25.67 1.37
CA PRO A 267 -3.02 -25.80 1.78
C PRO A 267 -3.66 -27.02 1.10
N LYS A 268 -4.67 -27.62 1.74
CA LYS A 268 -5.36 -28.82 1.20
C LYS A 268 -6.29 -28.52 0.03
N GLN A 269 -6.66 -27.25 -0.14
CA GLN A 269 -7.47 -26.72 -1.21
C GLN A 269 -6.96 -25.32 -1.54
N ASP A 270 -7.30 -24.82 -2.72
CA ASP A 270 -6.90 -23.50 -3.15
C ASP A 270 -7.41 -22.43 -2.18
N ALA A 271 -6.53 -21.49 -1.83
CA ALA A 271 -6.78 -20.46 -0.84
C ALA A 271 -6.65 -19.09 -1.49
N ILE A 272 -7.67 -18.24 -1.34
CA ILE A 272 -7.70 -16.91 -1.96
C ILE A 272 -7.76 -15.84 -0.86
N LEU A 273 -6.70 -15.04 -0.78
CA LEU A 273 -6.74 -13.75 -0.09
C LEU A 273 -7.49 -12.75 -0.99
N THR A 274 -8.47 -12.04 -0.44
CA THR A 274 -9.19 -10.99 -1.17
C THR A 274 -8.91 -9.63 -0.55
N VAL A 275 -8.51 -8.66 -1.37
CA VAL A 275 -8.22 -7.27 -0.98
C VAL A 275 -9.22 -6.35 -1.66
N ALA A 276 -10.07 -5.68 -0.88
CA ALA A 276 -11.07 -4.75 -1.40
C ALA A 276 -10.44 -3.41 -1.79
N SER A 277 -9.50 -2.92 -0.99
CA SER A 277 -8.82 -1.65 -1.27
C SER A 277 -7.48 -1.53 -0.57
N VAL A 278 -6.63 -0.65 -1.10
CA VAL A 278 -5.48 -0.10 -0.40
C VAL A 278 -5.53 1.42 -0.47
N ARG A 279 -5.29 2.07 0.68
CA ARG A 279 -5.15 3.51 0.83
C ARG A 279 -3.88 3.77 1.62
N ALA A 280 -2.87 4.32 0.98
CA ALA A 280 -1.59 4.63 1.58
C ALA A 280 -1.31 6.12 1.40
N TYR A 281 -1.08 6.82 2.50
CA TYR A 281 -0.69 8.23 2.52
C TYR A 281 0.73 8.30 3.07
N PHE A 282 1.66 8.88 2.31
CA PHE A 282 3.08 8.73 2.59
C PHE A 282 3.93 9.92 2.18
N ASN A 283 5.16 9.97 2.67
CA ASN A 283 6.18 10.88 2.16
C ASN A 283 7.09 10.16 1.16
N SER A 284 7.51 10.89 0.13
CA SER A 284 8.41 10.35 -0.89
C SER A 284 9.88 10.60 -0.53
N THR A 285 10.74 9.61 -0.78
CA THR A 285 12.20 9.83 -0.71
C THR A 285 12.77 10.56 -1.92
N LEU A 286 12.02 10.68 -3.03
CA LEU A 286 12.47 11.34 -4.25
C LEU A 286 12.43 12.86 -4.12
N ASP A 287 13.54 13.52 -4.46
CA ASP A 287 13.65 14.98 -4.38
C ASP A 287 12.66 15.71 -5.29
N ALA A 288 12.33 15.14 -6.46
CA ALA A 288 11.32 15.69 -7.35
C ALA A 288 9.93 15.78 -6.69
N ARG A 289 9.56 14.77 -5.89
CA ARG A 289 8.26 14.73 -5.20
C ARG A 289 8.22 15.69 -4.01
N LYS A 290 9.34 15.85 -3.31
CA LYS A 290 9.50 16.86 -2.26
C LYS A 290 9.36 18.27 -2.84
N ALA A 291 10.05 18.54 -3.96
CA ALA A 291 9.96 19.82 -4.67
C ALA A 291 8.54 20.07 -5.21
N ASP A 292 7.86 19.05 -5.74
CA ASP A 292 6.46 19.14 -6.16
C ASP A 292 5.55 19.55 -5.00
N HIS A 293 5.75 18.94 -3.81
CA HIS A 293 5.01 19.27 -2.60
C HIS A 293 5.28 20.69 -2.11
N GLU A 294 6.55 21.10 -2.03
CA GLU A 294 6.96 22.47 -1.67
C GLU A 294 6.37 23.51 -2.65
N GLY A 295 6.33 23.19 -3.95
CA GLY A 295 5.80 24.10 -4.97
C GLY A 295 4.28 24.28 -4.93
N ARG A 296 3.53 23.28 -4.46
CA ARG A 296 2.05 23.32 -4.39
C ARG A 296 1.51 23.71 -3.01
N CYS A 297 2.24 23.46 -1.93
CA CYS A 297 1.82 23.83 -0.57
C CYS A 297 2.27 25.26 -0.21
N ALA A 298 1.44 26.26 -0.55
CA ALA A 298 1.77 27.67 -0.30
C ALA A 298 1.53 28.11 1.16
N ASP A 299 0.44 27.65 1.78
CA ASP A 299 0.07 27.96 3.16
C ASP A 299 -0.62 26.73 3.79
N PRO A 300 0.08 25.95 4.63
CA PRO A 300 -0.52 24.77 5.27
C PRO A 300 -1.60 25.11 6.31
N THR A 301 -1.77 26.39 6.65
CA THR A 301 -2.82 26.86 7.56
C THR A 301 -4.08 27.34 6.84
N ALA A 302 -4.03 27.44 5.51
CA ALA A 302 -5.19 27.83 4.72
C ALA A 302 -6.30 26.76 4.83
N PRO A 303 -7.58 27.17 4.76
CA PRO A 303 -8.70 26.22 4.76
C PRO A 303 -8.53 25.16 3.67
N ASP A 304 -8.78 23.90 4.02
CA ASP A 304 -8.70 22.73 3.14
C ASP A 304 -7.32 22.46 2.52
N ALA A 305 -6.26 23.18 2.92
CA ALA A 305 -4.91 22.92 2.44
C ALA A 305 -4.40 21.54 2.89
N VAL A 306 -4.70 21.15 4.13
CA VAL A 306 -4.41 19.81 4.67
C VAL A 306 -5.73 19.08 4.91
N CYS A 307 -5.87 17.90 4.31
CA CYS A 307 -7.09 17.10 4.42
C CYS A 307 -6.96 16.01 5.47
N ILE A 308 -7.96 15.88 6.34
CA ILE A 308 -8.00 14.80 7.32
C ILE A 308 -8.31 13.48 6.62
N ILE A 309 -7.46 12.48 6.82
CA ILE A 309 -7.69 11.10 6.36
C ILE A 309 -8.89 10.56 7.14
N PRO A 310 -10.02 10.27 6.48
CA PRO A 310 -11.19 9.78 7.17
C PRO A 310 -11.05 8.29 7.51
N ASP A 311 -11.66 7.87 8.61
CA ASP A 311 -11.77 6.45 8.97
C ASP A 311 -12.82 5.69 8.13
N ALA A 312 -13.62 6.39 7.34
CA ALA A 312 -14.60 5.79 6.44
C ALA A 312 -13.89 4.92 5.38
N PRO A 313 -14.15 3.60 5.33
CA PRO A 313 -13.39 2.67 4.47
C PRO A 313 -13.67 2.83 2.97
N ASP A 314 -14.80 3.43 2.62
CA ASP A 314 -15.27 3.67 1.26
C ASP A 314 -14.88 5.07 0.72
N PHE A 315 -14.25 5.90 1.54
CA PHE A 315 -13.77 7.21 1.12
C PHE A 315 -12.40 7.11 0.43
N PHE A 316 -12.30 7.78 -0.72
CA PHE A 316 -11.08 7.93 -1.50
C PHE A 316 -10.98 9.39 -1.94
N PHE A 317 -9.84 10.04 -1.68
CA PHE A 317 -9.57 11.40 -2.17
C PHE A 317 -9.56 11.44 -3.70
N THR A 318 -9.01 10.42 -4.34
CA THR A 318 -8.96 10.27 -5.81
C THR A 318 -10.32 10.27 -6.50
N LYS A 319 -11.42 10.07 -5.76
CA LYS A 319 -12.79 10.12 -6.27
C LYS A 319 -13.49 11.47 -6.03
N GLN A 320 -12.87 12.38 -5.29
CA GLN A 320 -13.44 13.69 -4.98
C GLN A 320 -13.11 14.71 -6.07
N THR A 321 -13.97 15.73 -6.21
CA THR A 321 -13.72 16.86 -7.11
C THR A 321 -12.79 17.89 -6.44
N ASN A 322 -12.10 18.69 -7.24
CA ASN A 322 -11.22 19.78 -6.78
C ASN A 322 -10.07 19.35 -5.87
N MET A 323 -9.63 18.10 -5.95
CA MET A 323 -8.41 17.65 -5.29
C MET A 323 -7.18 18.14 -6.04
N THR A 324 -6.10 18.36 -5.30
CA THR A 324 -4.82 18.73 -5.87
C THR A 324 -4.25 17.59 -6.70
N ASN A 325 -3.79 17.92 -7.91
CA ASN A 325 -3.13 16.96 -8.79
C ASN A 325 -1.69 16.71 -8.35
N ASN A 326 -1.02 15.78 -9.02
CA ASN A 326 0.40 15.49 -8.80
C ASN A 326 0.74 15.00 -7.38
N GLN A 327 -0.19 14.34 -6.71
CA GLN A 327 0.01 13.64 -5.41
C GLN A 327 0.06 12.12 -5.57
N THR A 328 -0.22 11.63 -6.78
CA THR A 328 -0.21 10.23 -7.16
C THR A 328 0.37 10.11 -8.57
N VAL A 329 0.87 8.93 -8.92
CA VAL A 329 1.33 8.57 -10.27
C VAL A 329 0.29 7.72 -11.01
N SER A 330 -0.87 7.48 -10.38
CA SER A 330 -1.90 6.62 -10.92
C SER A 330 -2.60 7.25 -12.13
N GLY A 331 -2.76 6.47 -13.21
CA GLY A 331 -3.65 6.83 -14.31
C GLY A 331 -5.06 6.38 -13.96
N THR A 332 -6.00 7.31 -13.74
CA THR A 332 -7.40 6.94 -13.55
C THR A 332 -7.91 6.29 -14.85
N PRO A 333 -8.46 5.06 -14.83
CA PRO A 333 -9.12 4.50 -16.01
C PRO A 333 -10.34 5.38 -16.31
N GLY A 334 -10.26 6.15 -17.40
CA GLY A 334 -11.14 7.29 -17.64
C GLY A 334 -12.64 6.95 -17.65
N SER A 335 -13.44 7.82 -17.03
CA SER A 335 -14.83 8.00 -17.41
C SER A 335 -14.86 8.69 -18.77
N GLY A 336 -14.99 7.91 -19.85
CA GLY A 336 -15.30 8.45 -21.17
C GLY A 336 -16.68 9.12 -21.17
N GLY A 337 -16.69 10.44 -21.07
CA GLY A 337 -17.86 11.28 -21.34
C GLY A 337 -17.64 12.01 -22.66
N GLY A 338 -18.34 11.59 -23.71
CA GLY A 338 -18.32 12.23 -25.01
C GLY A 338 -18.87 13.67 -24.95
N GLY A 339 -18.22 14.56 -25.69
CA GLY A 339 -18.63 15.93 -25.92
C GLY A 339 -17.85 16.49 -27.10
N ASP A 340 -18.42 16.31 -28.28
CA ASP A 340 -17.99 16.94 -29.53
C ASP A 340 -18.18 18.46 -29.44
N GLY A 341 -17.25 19.24 -30.00
CA GLY A 341 -17.46 20.66 -30.29
C GLY A 341 -16.29 21.61 -29.95
N GLY A 342 -15.54 22.00 -30.99
CA GLY A 342 -15.23 23.42 -31.21
C GLY A 342 -13.82 23.93 -30.89
N ASP A 343 -12.93 23.68 -31.84
CA ASP A 343 -11.82 24.51 -32.37
C ASP A 343 -11.46 25.86 -31.69
N GLY A 344 -10.15 26.10 -31.53
CA GLY A 344 -9.58 27.36 -31.06
C GLY A 344 -8.12 27.24 -30.59
N GLY A 345 -7.22 26.89 -31.50
CA GLY A 345 -5.81 26.63 -31.19
C GLY A 345 -4.96 27.84 -30.77
N VAL A 346 -3.89 27.56 -30.03
CA VAL A 346 -2.59 28.23 -30.18
C VAL A 346 -1.50 27.19 -29.95
N ALA A 347 -0.70 26.96 -30.99
CA ALA A 347 0.44 26.06 -31.00
C ALA A 347 1.62 26.61 -30.19
N ALA A 348 2.32 25.74 -29.45
CA ALA A 348 3.72 25.95 -29.08
C ALA A 348 4.47 24.62 -28.95
N ALA A 349 5.34 24.39 -29.94
CA ALA A 349 6.54 23.55 -29.94
C ALA A 349 6.42 22.07 -29.56
N ALA A 350 6.20 21.24 -30.59
CA ALA A 350 6.61 19.84 -30.57
C ALA A 350 8.15 19.74 -30.56
N GLY A 351 8.71 19.60 -29.35
CA GLY A 351 10.02 19.00 -29.17
C GLY A 351 9.86 17.49 -29.33
N THR A 352 10.51 16.91 -30.32
CA THR A 352 10.62 15.47 -30.52
C THR A 352 11.34 14.86 -29.32
N VAL A 353 10.57 14.33 -28.37
CA VAL A 353 11.08 13.36 -27.39
C VAL A 353 10.89 12.00 -28.03
N GLU A 354 11.99 11.41 -28.49
CA GLU A 354 12.02 10.03 -28.93
C GLU A 354 11.41 9.14 -27.86
N ALA A 355 10.45 8.30 -28.27
CA ALA A 355 9.89 7.27 -27.40
C ALA A 355 11.04 6.36 -26.94
N PRO A 356 11.20 6.10 -25.62
CA PRO A 356 12.20 5.14 -25.20
C PRO A 356 11.78 3.77 -25.74
N SER A 357 12.64 3.20 -26.56
CA SER A 357 12.58 1.79 -26.95
C SER A 357 12.42 0.95 -25.70
N TRP A 358 11.47 0.03 -25.72
CA TRP A 358 11.23 -0.95 -24.68
C TRP A 358 12.44 -1.88 -24.60
N SER A 359 13.47 -1.45 -23.90
CA SER A 359 14.48 -2.34 -23.35
C SER A 359 13.82 -3.00 -22.16
N LEU A 360 13.63 -4.31 -22.24
CA LEU A 360 13.46 -5.20 -21.11
C LEU A 360 14.38 -4.72 -19.98
N VAL A 361 13.82 -3.99 -19.01
CA VAL A 361 14.46 -3.81 -17.72
C VAL A 361 14.33 -5.16 -17.06
N VAL A 362 15.32 -6.01 -17.33
CA VAL A 362 15.71 -7.06 -16.40
C VAL A 362 16.17 -6.30 -15.17
N GLY A 363 15.21 -5.92 -14.33
CA GLY A 363 15.48 -5.54 -12.96
C GLY A 363 16.32 -6.67 -12.41
N SER A 364 17.52 -6.35 -11.97
CA SER A 364 18.31 -7.32 -11.22
C SER A 364 17.50 -7.63 -9.97
N PHE A 365 16.73 -8.72 -10.04
CA PHE A 365 16.00 -9.29 -8.92
C PHE A 365 17.05 -9.73 -7.91
N VAL A 366 17.45 -8.80 -7.05
CA VAL A 366 18.03 -9.16 -5.77
C VAL A 366 16.85 -9.73 -4.99
N LEU A 367 16.76 -11.06 -5.00
CA LEU A 367 15.79 -11.88 -4.30
C LEU A 367 15.72 -11.48 -2.83
N GLY A 368 14.85 -10.51 -2.57
CA GLY A 368 14.39 -10.16 -1.25
C GLY A 368 13.40 -11.19 -0.74
N ILE A 369 13.17 -11.12 0.57
CA ILE A 369 12.07 -11.73 1.29
C ILE A 369 12.42 -13.12 1.83
N TRP A 370 12.70 -13.12 3.13
CA TRP A 370 13.27 -14.19 3.91
C TRP A 370 12.62 -14.16 5.33
N PHE A 371 11.61 -15.00 5.63
CA PHE A 371 11.06 -15.19 7.02
C PHE A 371 11.34 -16.57 7.69
N ILE A 372 11.60 -16.50 9.01
CA ILE A 372 12.15 -17.46 10.01
C ILE A 372 13.54 -18.03 9.77
#